data_AF-A0A934REJ9-F1
#
_entry.id   AF-A0A934REJ9-F1
#
_cell.length_a   1.000
_cell.length_b   1.000
_cell.length_c   1.000
_cell.angle_alpha   90.00
_cell.angle_beta   90.00
_cell.angle_gamma   90.00
#
_symmetry.space_group_name_H-M   'P 1'
#
loop_
_entity.id
_entity.type
_entity.pdbx_description
1 polymer ?
#
loop_
_entity_poly.entity_id
_entity_poly.type
_entity_poly.pdbx_seq_one_letter_code
_entity_poly.pdbx_strand_id
1 'polypeptide(L)'
;MTREGRFGIERALPTEYLRRLELQNQMFGDDIRIVALTRGDRFVITQPTLRGGEPTENEIRDVLEDAGWKRISPSMQNLPIQLMGSAWWHDEEDLVMLDARKPNFKKTEFGVLPIDLILADLTVEMKKSLT
;
A
#
# COMPACT_ATOMS: atom_id res chain seq x y z
N MET A 1 6.16 7.49 -8.31
CA MET A 1 5.46 7.66 -7.00
C MET A 1 5.48 9.07 -6.45
N THR A 2 6.29 9.98 -7.01
CA THR A 2 6.12 11.41 -6.81
C THR A 2 5.96 12.11 -8.13
N ARG A 3 4.97 13.00 -8.23
CA ARG A 3 4.79 13.89 -9.37
C ARG A 3 4.70 15.31 -8.87
N GLU A 4 5.56 16.20 -9.37
CA GLU A 4 5.63 17.62 -8.96
C GLU A 4 5.90 17.80 -7.45
N GLY A 5 6.73 16.93 -6.86
CA GLY A 5 7.03 16.99 -5.41
C GLY A 5 5.89 16.53 -4.50
N ARG A 6 4.83 15.93 -5.05
CA ARG A 6 3.70 15.36 -4.31
C ARG A 6 3.59 13.87 -4.56
N PHE A 7 3.08 13.13 -3.57
CA PHE A 7 2.84 11.70 -3.66
C PHE A 7 1.73 11.40 -4.67
N GLY A 8 2.02 10.57 -5.67
CA GLY A 8 1.12 10.29 -6.77
C GLY A 8 1.30 8.88 -7.33
N ILE A 9 0.32 8.44 -8.13
CA ILE A 9 0.38 7.14 -8.81
C ILE A 9 0.83 7.36 -10.25
N GLU A 10 1.80 6.54 -10.66
CA GLU A 10 2.31 6.46 -12.02
C GLU A 10 2.26 5.01 -12.50
N ARG A 11 2.44 4.80 -13.79
CA ARG A 11 2.56 3.44 -14.32
C ARG A 11 3.83 2.81 -13.77
N ALA A 12 3.67 1.70 -13.05
CA ALA A 12 4.78 0.94 -12.51
C ALA A 12 5.50 0.17 -13.63
N LEU A 13 6.83 0.11 -13.54
CA LEU A 13 7.64 -0.89 -14.22
C LEU A 13 7.30 -2.29 -13.67
N PRO A 14 7.52 -3.36 -14.46
CA PRO A 14 7.33 -4.73 -13.95
C PRO A 14 8.12 -5.00 -12.66
N THR A 15 9.34 -4.49 -12.55
CA THR A 15 10.18 -4.63 -11.34
C THR A 15 9.58 -3.91 -10.13
N GLU A 16 8.99 -2.74 -10.31
CA GLU A 16 8.31 -2.00 -9.23
C GLU A 16 7.03 -2.72 -8.79
N TYR A 17 6.31 -3.32 -9.74
CA TYR A 17 5.16 -4.17 -9.40
C TYR A 17 5.58 -5.42 -8.60
N LEU A 18 6.66 -6.10 -9.01
CA LEU A 18 7.21 -7.23 -8.27
C LEU A 18 7.66 -6.84 -6.87
N ARG A 19 8.34 -5.70 -6.73
CA ARG A 19 8.76 -5.13 -5.43
C ARG A 19 7.56 -4.84 -4.54
N ARG A 20 6.45 -4.32 -5.09
CA ARG A 20 5.20 -4.14 -4.32
C ARG A 20 4.70 -5.46 -3.73
N LEU A 21 4.66 -6.54 -4.52
CA LEU A 21 4.17 -7.84 -4.03
C LEU A 21 5.08 -8.41 -2.93
N GLU A 22 6.40 -8.28 -3.10
CA GLU A 22 7.37 -8.65 -2.09
C GLU A 22 7.16 -7.88 -0.78
N LEU A 23 7.01 -6.56 -0.87
CA LEU A 23 6.75 -5.69 0.29
C LEU A 23 5.42 -6.02 0.98
N GLN A 24 4.38 -6.39 0.23
CA GLN A 24 3.10 -6.80 0.81
C GLN A 24 3.27 -8.06 1.68
N ASN A 25 4.02 -9.04 1.20
CA ASN A 25 4.35 -10.24 1.97
C ASN A 25 5.23 -9.91 3.19
N GLN A 26 6.25 -9.07 3.03
CA GLN A 26 7.19 -8.71 4.10
C GLN A 26 6.52 -7.90 5.22
N MET A 27 5.75 -6.89 4.88
CA MET A 27 5.15 -5.96 5.85
C MET A 27 3.90 -6.51 6.53
N PHE A 28 3.12 -7.32 5.81
CA PHE A 28 1.80 -7.72 6.28
C PHE A 28 1.59 -9.23 6.39
N GLY A 29 2.64 -10.02 6.11
CA GLY A 29 2.58 -11.48 6.21
C GLY A 29 1.65 -12.14 5.18
N ASP A 30 1.39 -11.46 4.07
CA ASP A 30 0.65 -12.03 2.94
C ASP A 30 1.46 -13.19 2.29
N ASP A 31 0.79 -14.02 1.49
CA ASP A 31 1.41 -15.14 0.75
C ASP A 31 1.14 -15.01 -0.75
N ILE A 32 1.46 -13.83 -1.29
CA ILE A 32 1.37 -13.59 -2.72
C ILE A 32 2.47 -14.37 -3.43
N ARG A 33 2.07 -15.21 -4.39
CA ARG A 33 3.00 -15.98 -5.23
C ARG A 33 2.72 -15.77 -6.70
N ILE A 34 3.78 -15.60 -7.48
CA ILE A 34 3.70 -15.58 -8.95
C ILE A 34 3.73 -17.01 -9.45
N VAL A 35 2.69 -17.40 -10.20
CA VAL A 35 2.53 -18.79 -10.65
C VAL A 35 2.63 -18.95 -12.16
N ALA A 36 2.46 -17.87 -12.93
CA ALA A 36 2.62 -17.90 -14.37
C ALA A 36 2.82 -16.50 -14.97
N LEU A 37 3.15 -16.48 -16.26
CA LEU A 37 3.12 -15.32 -17.14
C LEU A 37 2.14 -15.60 -18.29
N THR A 38 1.22 -14.66 -18.54
CA THR A 38 0.30 -14.75 -19.67
C THR A 38 0.99 -14.38 -20.98
N ARG A 39 0.40 -14.75 -22.13
CA ARG A 39 0.91 -14.35 -23.46
C ARG A 39 0.92 -12.84 -23.72
N GLY A 40 0.24 -12.04 -22.90
CA GLY A 40 0.22 -10.59 -22.98
C GLY A 40 1.12 -9.92 -21.93
N ASP A 41 2.16 -10.61 -21.48
CA ASP A 41 3.16 -10.12 -20.51
C ASP A 41 2.57 -9.65 -19.18
N ARG A 42 1.55 -10.37 -18.69
CA ARG A 42 0.95 -10.13 -17.36
C ARG A 42 1.25 -11.26 -16.41
N PHE A 43 1.67 -10.94 -15.20
CA PHE A 43 1.84 -11.92 -14.13
C PHE A 43 0.49 -12.49 -13.71
N VAL A 44 0.46 -13.80 -13.48
CA VAL A 44 -0.62 -14.49 -12.77
C VAL A 44 -0.14 -14.75 -11.35
N ILE A 45 -0.91 -14.31 -10.38
CA ILE A 45 -0.59 -14.46 -8.96
C ILE A 45 -1.66 -15.29 -8.23
N THR A 46 -1.26 -15.92 -7.14
CA THR A 46 -2.16 -16.45 -6.10
C THR A 46 -1.98 -15.62 -4.85
N GLN A 47 -3.07 -15.41 -4.10
CA GLN A 47 -3.07 -14.81 -2.77
C GLN A 47 -4.10 -15.52 -1.89
N PRO A 48 -3.92 -15.59 -0.56
CA PRO A 48 -4.93 -16.08 0.36
C PRO A 48 -6.25 -15.31 0.24
N THR A 49 -7.37 -16.02 0.25
CA THR A 49 -8.68 -15.35 0.33
C THR A 49 -9.02 -15.07 1.79
N LEU A 50 -9.09 -13.79 2.15
CA LEU A 50 -9.56 -13.39 3.47
C LEU A 50 -11.08 -13.38 3.56
N ARG A 51 -11.62 -14.00 4.62
CA ARG A 51 -13.04 -13.94 4.96
C ARG A 51 -13.23 -12.95 6.11
N GLY A 52 -14.22 -12.09 6.00
CA GLY A 52 -14.46 -11.06 7.01
C GLY A 52 -15.39 -9.97 6.53
N GLY A 53 -15.64 -9.01 7.43
CA GLY A 53 -16.41 -7.81 7.15
C GLY A 53 -15.54 -6.67 6.63
N GLU A 54 -16.18 -5.53 6.38
CA GLU A 54 -15.50 -4.28 6.11
C GLU A 54 -15.16 -3.58 7.44
N PRO A 55 -13.88 -3.22 7.67
CA PRO A 55 -13.51 -2.42 8.83
C PRO A 55 -14.00 -0.97 8.67
N THR A 56 -14.17 -0.28 9.79
CA THR A 56 -14.38 1.16 9.81
C THR A 56 -13.08 1.90 9.48
N GLU A 57 -13.19 3.18 9.11
CA GLU A 57 -12.02 4.05 8.88
C GLU A 57 -11.17 4.25 10.14
N ASN A 58 -11.82 4.29 11.32
CA ASN A 58 -11.10 4.41 12.59
C ASN A 58 -10.29 3.14 12.88
N GLU A 59 -10.86 1.95 12.68
CA GLU A 59 -10.12 0.70 12.89
C GLU A 59 -8.93 0.55 11.94
N ILE A 60 -9.06 1.01 10.69
CA ILE A 60 -7.92 1.06 9.76
C ILE A 60 -6.85 2.04 10.26
N ARG A 61 -7.26 3.25 10.66
CA ARG A 61 -6.33 4.26 11.18
C ARG A 61 -5.58 3.71 12.40
N ASP A 62 -6.29 3.20 13.38
CA ASP A 62 -5.73 2.75 14.64
C ASP A 62 -4.71 1.62 14.41
N VAL A 63 -5.04 0.63 13.57
CA VAL A 63 -4.11 -0.47 13.22
C VAL A 63 -2.87 0.01 12.47
N LEU A 64 -3.01 1.00 11.58
CA LEU A 64 -1.86 1.55 10.86
C LEU A 64 -0.97 2.39 11.77
N GLU A 65 -1.56 3.25 12.60
CA GLU A 65 -0.83 4.10 13.55
C GLU A 65 -0.11 3.25 14.62
N ASP A 66 -0.77 2.22 15.16
CA ASP A 66 -0.18 1.26 16.10
C ASP A 66 0.99 0.49 15.47
N ALA A 67 0.95 0.26 14.15
CA ALA A 67 2.01 -0.37 13.37
C ALA A 67 3.07 0.63 12.85
N GLY A 68 3.11 1.86 13.37
CA GLY A 68 4.17 2.84 13.05
C GLY A 68 3.94 3.66 11.77
N TRP A 69 2.83 3.45 11.07
CA TRP A 69 2.51 4.23 9.87
C TRP A 69 1.99 5.63 10.25
N LYS A 70 2.43 6.62 9.50
CA LYS A 70 2.05 8.02 9.65
C LYS A 70 1.29 8.48 8.42
N ARG A 71 0.15 9.14 8.61
CA ARG A 71 -0.67 9.60 7.49
C ARG A 71 0.01 10.76 6.76
N ILE A 72 0.08 10.69 5.43
CA ILE A 72 0.58 11.79 4.60
C ILE A 72 -0.52 12.83 4.46
N SER A 73 -0.20 14.11 4.66
CA SER A 73 -1.16 15.21 4.48
C SER A 73 -1.79 15.20 3.07
N PRO A 74 -3.10 15.40 2.92
CA PRO A 74 -3.73 15.55 1.60
C PRO A 74 -3.10 16.63 0.71
N SER A 75 -2.55 17.70 1.30
CA SER A 75 -1.88 18.77 0.54
C SER A 75 -0.60 18.29 -0.17
N MET A 76 0.01 17.21 0.33
CA MET A 76 1.20 16.59 -0.25
C MET A 76 0.87 15.49 -1.25
N GLN A 77 -0.41 15.27 -1.55
CA GLN A 77 -0.87 14.22 -2.45
C GLN A 77 -1.33 14.81 -3.79
N ASN A 78 -1.02 14.09 -4.86
CA ASN A 78 -1.51 14.29 -6.21
C ASN A 78 -2.14 12.98 -6.69
N LEU A 79 -3.17 12.55 -5.95
CA LEU A 79 -3.90 11.31 -6.22
C LEU A 79 -5.26 11.61 -6.85
N PRO A 80 -5.83 10.66 -7.62
CA PRO A 80 -7.24 10.70 -7.99
C PRO A 80 -8.13 10.96 -6.77
N ILE A 81 -9.23 11.70 -6.95
CA ILE A 81 -10.08 12.14 -5.83
C ILE A 81 -10.59 10.97 -4.97
N GLN A 82 -10.79 9.80 -5.56
CA GLN A 82 -11.24 8.59 -4.87
C GLN A 82 -10.16 7.96 -3.97
N LEU A 83 -8.89 8.37 -4.13
CA LEU A 83 -7.71 7.90 -3.41
C LEU A 83 -7.15 8.97 -2.46
N MET A 84 -7.69 10.18 -2.49
CA MET A 84 -7.19 11.27 -1.64
C MET A 84 -7.33 10.93 -0.16
N GLY A 85 -6.27 11.24 0.60
CA GLY A 85 -6.20 10.96 2.03
C GLY A 85 -5.90 9.49 2.37
N SER A 86 -5.62 8.63 1.39
CA SER A 86 -5.31 7.20 1.62
C SER A 86 -3.81 6.88 1.63
N ALA A 87 -2.96 7.91 1.66
CA ALA A 87 -1.52 7.77 1.63
C ALA A 87 -0.91 7.83 3.05
N TRP A 88 0.06 6.95 3.29
CA TRP A 88 0.77 6.77 4.55
C TRP A 88 2.25 6.52 4.29
N TRP A 89 3.08 6.74 5.31
CA TRP A 89 4.51 6.45 5.25
C TRP A 89 5.00 5.81 6.55
N HIS A 90 6.07 5.03 6.45
CA HIS A 90 6.73 4.39 7.57
C HIS A 90 8.19 4.82 7.59
N ASP A 91 8.63 5.43 8.70
CA ASP A 91 9.95 6.05 8.80
C ASP A 91 11.07 5.02 8.96
N GLU A 92 10.86 4.01 9.80
CA GLU A 92 11.89 3.01 10.12
C GLU A 92 12.13 2.03 8.96
N GLU A 93 11.08 1.66 8.24
CA GLU A 93 11.12 0.76 7.09
C GLU A 93 11.42 1.48 5.77
N ASP A 94 11.49 2.82 5.78
CA ASP A 94 11.64 3.64 4.59
C ASP A 94 10.60 3.31 3.50
N LEU A 95 9.30 3.23 3.86
CA LEU A 95 8.23 2.85 2.94
C LEU A 95 7.12 3.90 2.81
N VAL A 96 6.50 3.93 1.64
CA VAL A 96 5.23 4.62 1.37
C VAL A 96 4.15 3.60 1.02
N MET A 97 2.95 3.86 1.51
CA MET A 97 1.74 3.09 1.25
C MET A 97 0.67 4.00 0.65
N LEU A 98 0.12 3.64 -0.51
CA LEU A 98 -1.02 4.32 -1.15
C LEU A 98 -2.21 3.35 -1.28
N ASP A 99 -3.39 3.92 -1.57
CA ASP A 99 -4.64 3.18 -1.70
C ASP A 99 -5.06 2.44 -0.40
N ALA A 100 -4.68 2.98 0.76
CA ALA A 100 -5.13 2.48 2.05
C ALA A 100 -6.59 2.93 2.32
N ARG A 101 -7.54 2.30 1.64
CA ARG A 101 -8.99 2.55 1.75
C ARG A 101 -9.73 1.29 2.15
N LYS A 102 -10.93 1.45 2.72
CA LYS A 102 -11.81 0.35 3.18
C LYS A 102 -11.85 -0.91 2.30
N PRO A 103 -11.95 -0.85 0.96
CA PRO A 103 -11.96 -2.05 0.12
C PRO A 103 -10.68 -2.90 0.21
N ASN A 104 -9.55 -2.27 0.52
CA ASN A 104 -8.22 -2.86 0.63
C ASN A 104 -7.90 -3.30 2.07
N PHE A 105 -8.91 -3.42 2.92
CA PHE A 105 -8.79 -4.02 4.24
C PHE A 105 -9.94 -4.99 4.51
N LYS A 106 -9.67 -5.99 5.34
CA LYS A 106 -10.68 -6.92 5.83
C LYS A 106 -10.64 -7.04 7.34
N LYS A 107 -11.81 -6.92 7.98
CA LYS A 107 -11.98 -7.20 9.39
C LYS A 107 -12.24 -8.69 9.56
N THR A 108 -11.23 -9.40 10.06
CA THR A 108 -11.21 -10.86 10.24
C THR A 108 -11.21 -11.20 11.74
N GLU A 109 -11.21 -12.50 12.06
CA GLU A 109 -11.03 -12.97 13.43
C GLU A 109 -9.61 -12.70 13.98
N PHE A 110 -8.63 -12.46 13.09
CA PHE A 110 -7.25 -12.14 13.44
C PHE A 110 -6.99 -10.62 13.53
N GLY A 111 -8.02 -9.79 13.33
CA GLY A 111 -7.91 -8.34 13.30
C GLY A 111 -8.18 -7.74 11.91
N VAL A 112 -7.81 -6.47 11.74
CA VAL A 112 -7.91 -5.78 10.45
C VAL A 112 -6.66 -6.06 9.64
N LEU A 113 -6.83 -6.76 8.52
CA LEU A 113 -5.73 -7.16 7.65
C LEU A 113 -5.78 -6.35 6.35
N PRO A 114 -4.65 -5.78 5.90
CA PRO A 114 -4.55 -5.14 4.61
C PRO A 114 -4.47 -6.15 3.47
N ILE A 115 -4.98 -5.76 2.31
CA ILE A 115 -4.87 -6.49 1.03
C ILE A 115 -4.65 -5.48 -0.10
N ASP A 116 -4.08 -5.92 -1.23
CA ASP A 116 -4.04 -5.15 -2.49
C ASP A 116 -3.53 -3.69 -2.36
N LEU A 117 -2.63 -3.39 -1.41
CA LEU A 117 -2.09 -2.05 -1.21
C LEU A 117 -1.01 -1.68 -2.23
N ILE A 118 -0.75 -0.38 -2.35
CA ILE A 118 0.36 0.14 -3.13
C ILE A 118 1.53 0.47 -2.20
N LEU A 119 2.45 -0.48 -2.03
CA LEU A 119 3.70 -0.27 -1.30
C LEU A 119 4.87 0.06 -2.23
N ALA A 120 5.79 0.88 -1.73
CA ALA A 120 7.12 1.05 -2.31
C ALA A 120 8.11 1.70 -1.36
N ASP A 121 9.38 1.64 -1.73
CA ASP A 121 10.47 2.30 -1.05
C ASP A 121 10.34 3.84 -1.15
N LEU A 122 10.56 4.53 -0.02
CA LEU A 122 10.72 5.97 0.04
C LEU A 122 12.10 6.34 -0.51
N THR A 123 12.14 7.26 -1.47
CA THR A 123 13.41 7.86 -1.86
C THR A 123 13.87 8.88 -0.81
N VAL A 124 15.16 9.19 -0.81
CA VAL A 124 15.75 10.22 0.07
C VAL A 124 15.04 11.58 -0.11
N GLU A 125 14.66 11.93 -1.35
CA GLU A 125 13.93 13.16 -1.66
C GLU A 125 12.53 13.14 -1.07
N MET A 126 11.83 12.00 -1.14
CA MET A 126 10.50 11.83 -0.56
C MET A 126 10.55 12.00 0.96
N LYS A 127 11.53 11.36 1.61
CA LYS A 127 11.70 11.41 3.06
C LYS A 127 11.93 12.84 3.56
N LYS A 128 12.77 13.61 2.85
CA LYS A 128 13.01 15.04 3.15
C LYS A 128 11.75 15.90 3.07
N SER A 129 10.74 15.50 2.29
CA SER A 129 9.48 16.25 2.20
C SER A 129 8.51 15.94 3.33
N LEU A 130 8.72 14.83 4.06
CA LEU A 130 7.84 14.31 5.11
C LEU A 130 8.25 14.74 6.53
N THR A 131 9.50 15.22 6.70
CA THR A 131 10.10 15.75 7.93
C THR A 131 10.14 17.27 7.93
#